data_AF-A0A9N8JV31-F1
#
_entry.id   AF-A0A9N8JV31-F1
#
_cell.length_a   1.000
_cell.length_b   1.000
_cell.length_c   1.000
_cell.angle_alpha   90.00
_cell.angle_beta   90.00
_cell.angle_gamma   90.00
#
_symmetry.space_group_name_H-M   'P 1'
#
loop_
_entity.id
_entity.type
_entity.pdbx_description
1 polymer ?
#
loop_
_entity_poly.entity_id
_entity_poly.type
_entity_poly.pdbx_seq_one_letter_code
_entity_poly.pdbx_strand_id
1 'polypeptide(L)' 'MLGLTGQIDIPFNGGPRICIGQQFALTEVAYTTVRILQTYSRVECKMAEPPRLKTDIVVQPAEPVHLVFHRA' A
#
# COMPACT_ATOMS: atom_id res chain seq x y z
N MET A 1 -6.27 3.18 26.58
CA MET A 1 -4.84 3.16 26.24
C MET A 1 -4.65 3.09 24.71
N LEU A 2 -5.31 3.98 23.96
CA LEU A 2 -5.29 4.06 22.48
C LEU A 2 -5.60 5.51 22.07
N GLY A 3 -4.91 6.48 22.69
CA GLY A 3 -5.27 7.90 22.56
C GLY A 3 -4.23 8.90 23.04
N LEU A 4 -2.93 8.57 23.04
CA LEU A 4 -1.87 9.49 23.47
C LEU A 4 -0.60 9.28 22.62
N THR A 5 -0.63 9.73 21.36
CA THR A 5 0.46 10.23 20.50
C THR A 5 -0.16 10.43 19.12
N GLY A 6 -0.52 11.67 18.78
CA GLY A 6 -1.43 11.97 17.66
C GLY A 6 -0.96 11.44 16.30
N GLN A 7 -1.57 10.36 15.82
CA GLN A 7 -1.65 9.93 14.41
C GLN A 7 -0.35 10.11 13.59
N ILE A 8 0.82 9.82 14.16
CA ILE A 8 2.07 9.80 13.39
C ILE A 8 2.11 8.46 12.66
N ASP A 9 1.67 8.48 11.41
CA ASP A 9 1.84 7.38 10.47
C ASP A 9 2.88 7.84 9.45
N ILE A 10 4.06 7.19 9.41
CA ILE A 10 5.21 7.61 8.58
C ILE A 10 4.82 7.92 7.12
N PRO A 11 3.99 7.11 6.43
CA PRO A 11 3.51 7.42 5.08
C PRO A 11 2.54 8.62 4.97
N PHE A 12 1.86 9.03 6.03
CA PHE A 12 0.86 10.11 6.02
C PHE A 12 1.21 11.32 6.88
N ASN A 13 2.40 11.33 7.47
CA ASN A 13 2.89 12.34 8.40
C ASN A 13 2.04 12.43 9.68
N GLY A 14 2.23 13.47 10.50
CA GLY A 14 1.39 13.80 11.65
C GLY A 14 1.29 15.32 11.88
N GLY A 15 0.44 15.73 12.82
CA GLY A 15 0.25 17.15 13.18
C GLY A 15 -0.46 17.99 12.10
N PRO A 16 -0.26 19.33 12.06
CA PRO A 16 -0.99 20.23 11.16
C PRO A 16 -0.78 19.99 9.66
N ARG A 17 0.20 19.17 9.28
CA ARG A 17 0.54 18.79 7.90
C ARG A 17 0.31 17.29 7.65
N ILE A 18 -0.59 16.67 8.42
CA ILE A 18 -1.05 15.29 8.17
C ILE A 18 -1.76 15.20 6.81
N CYS A 19 -1.66 14.06 6.14
CA CYS A 19 -2.41 13.81 4.91
C CYS A 19 -3.92 13.85 5.19
N ILE A 20 -4.61 14.85 4.64
CA ILE A 20 -6.07 14.97 4.75
C ILE A 20 -6.81 13.79 4.10
N GLY A 21 -6.16 13.12 3.13
CA GLY A 21 -6.69 11.94 2.44
C GLY A 21 -6.40 10.61 3.15
N GLN A 22 -5.78 10.59 4.34
CA GLN A 22 -5.33 9.35 4.98
C GLN A 22 -6.45 8.32 5.13
N GLN A 23 -7.60 8.71 5.66
CA GLN A 23 -8.72 7.77 5.89
C GLN A 23 -9.31 7.24 4.58
N PHE A 24 -9.34 8.08 3.54
CA PHE A 24 -9.76 7.68 2.21
C PHE A 24 -8.80 6.65 1.60
N ALA A 25 -7.49 6.95 1.60
CA ALA A 25 -6.47 6.05 1.07
C ALA A 25 -6.44 4.71 1.81
N LEU A 26 -6.53 4.72 3.14
CA LEU A 26 -6.61 3.49 3.95
C LEU A 26 -7.86 2.67 3.60
N THR A 27 -8.99 3.32 3.37
CA THR A 27 -10.24 2.65 2.99
C THR A 27 -10.12 2.01 1.60
N GLU A 28 -9.58 2.71 0.62
CA GLU A 28 -9.38 2.18 -0.73
C GLU A 28 -8.43 0.98 -0.75
N VAL A 29 -7.29 1.08 -0.06
CA VAL A 29 -6.31 0.00 0.04
C VAL A 29 -6.88 -1.20 0.77
N ALA A 30 -7.57 -0.99 1.90
CA ALA A 30 -8.19 -2.06 2.67
C ALA A 30 -9.28 -2.76 1.85
N TYR A 31 -10.20 -2.01 1.25
CA TYR A 31 -11.27 -2.56 0.42
C TYR A 31 -10.70 -3.37 -0.74
N THR A 32 -9.77 -2.80 -1.51
CA THR A 32 -9.17 -3.46 -2.67
C THR A 32 -8.42 -4.73 -2.27
N THR A 33 -7.65 -4.69 -1.19
CA THR A 33 -6.91 -5.85 -0.67
C THR A 33 -7.85 -6.98 -0.30
N VAL A 34 -8.91 -6.68 0.46
CA VAL A 34 -9.91 -7.69 0.84
C VAL A 34 -10.58 -8.29 -0.38
N ARG A 35 -10.94 -7.48 -1.39
CA ARG A 35 -11.54 -7.99 -2.63
C ARG A 35 -10.60 -8.89 -3.42
N ILE A 36 -9.30 -8.57 -3.47
CA ILE A 36 -8.29 -9.43 -4.09
C ILE A 36 -8.22 -10.79 -3.36
N LEU A 37 -8.12 -10.77 -2.03
CA LEU A 37 -8.02 -11.98 -1.21
C LEU A 37 -9.29 -12.85 -1.24
N GLN A 38 -10.46 -12.25 -1.42
CA GLN A 38 -11.72 -12.98 -1.59
C GLN A 38 -11.88 -13.60 -2.99
N THR A 39 -11.19 -13.07 -4.00
CA THR A 39 -11.38 -13.48 -5.41
C THR A 39 -10.36 -14.52 -5.86
N TYR A 40 -9.13 -14.46 -5.33
CA TYR A 40 -8.01 -15.28 -5.77
C TYR A 40 -7.53 -16.19 -4.65
N SER A 41 -7.39 -17.48 -4.96
CA SER A 41 -6.90 -18.50 -4.02
C SER A 41 -5.39 -18.43 -3.81
N ARG A 42 -4.66 -17.88 -4.78
CA ARG A 42 -3.19 -17.72 -4.71
C ARG A 42 -2.70 -16.52 -5.51
N VAL A 43 -1.70 -15.82 -4.98
CA VAL A 43 -0.97 -14.74 -5.65
C VAL A 43 0.51 -15.11 -5.66
N GLU A 44 1.14 -15.11 -6.83
CA GLU A 44 2.55 -15.46 -7.00
C GLU A 44 3.36 -14.26 -7.50
N CYS A 45 4.51 -14.02 -6.89
CA CYS A 45 5.49 -13.07 -7.40
C CYS A 45 6.36 -13.74 -8.47
N LYS A 46 6.52 -13.09 -9.64
CA LYS A 46 7.41 -13.54 -10.73
C LYS A 46 8.65 -12.68 -10.87
N MET A 47 8.99 -11.92 -9.83
CA MET A 47 10.21 -11.11 -9.79
C MET A 47 11.31 -11.91 -9.10
N ALA A 48 12.52 -11.89 -9.67
CA ALA A 48 13.70 -12.51 -9.06
C ALA A 48 14.22 -11.67 -7.88
N GLU A 49 14.16 -10.34 -8.01
CA GLU A 49 14.58 -9.37 -7.01
C GLU A 49 13.49 -8.32 -6.81
N PRO A 50 13.41 -7.68 -5.62
CA PRO A 50 12.52 -6.54 -5.41
C PRO A 50 12.84 -5.40 -6.38
N PRO A 51 11.83 -4.65 -6.88
CA PRO A 51 12.08 -3.50 -7.73
C PRO A 51 12.80 -2.42 -6.95
N ARG A 52 13.70 -1.70 -7.63
CA ARG A 52 14.35 -0.51 -7.06
C ARG A 52 13.31 0.60 -6.91
N LEU A 53 13.61 1.56 -6.05
CA LEU A 53 12.76 2.74 -5.89
C LEU A 53 13.18 3.81 -6.91
N LYS A 54 12.19 4.42 -7.57
CA LYS A 54 12.38 5.58 -8.43
C LYS A 54 12.35 6.84 -7.58
N THR A 55 13.35 7.70 -7.74
CA THR A 55 13.49 8.97 -7.03
C THR A 55 12.82 10.12 -7.78
N ASP A 56 11.48 10.07 -7.85
CA ASP A 56 10.65 11.16 -8.37
C ASP A 56 9.97 11.93 -7.22
N ILE A 57 9.04 12.84 -7.54
CA ILE A 57 8.19 13.54 -6.56
C ILE A 57 7.42 12.55 -5.67
N VAL A 58 7.04 11.38 -6.21
CA VAL A 58 6.40 10.28 -5.47
C VAL A 58 7.27 9.04 -5.53
N VAL A 59 7.33 8.30 -4.42
CA VAL A 59 8.03 7.00 -4.36
C VAL A 59 7.21 5.97 -5.12
N GLN A 60 7.86 5.31 -6.08
CA GLN A 60 7.26 4.25 -6.90
C GLN A 60 8.33 3.23 -7.30
N PRO A 61 7.96 2.00 -7.68
CA PRO A 61 8.87 1.06 -8.32
C PRO A 61 9.51 1.65 -9.58
N ALA A 62 10.81 1.45 -9.77
CA ALA A 62 11.54 1.83 -10.98
C ALA A 62 11.30 0.81 -12.11
N GLU A 63 11.03 -0.44 -11.75
CA GLU A 63 10.70 -1.53 -12.67
C GLU A 63 9.25 -2.01 -12.49
N PRO A 64 8.63 -2.62 -13.53
CA PRO A 64 7.31 -3.22 -13.41
C PRO A 64 7.24 -4.34 -12.35
N VAL A 65 6.12 -4.42 -11.64
CA VAL A 65 5.83 -5.49 -10.68
C VAL A 65 5.07 -6.62 -11.36
N HIS A 66 5.70 -7.78 -11.50
CA HIS A 66 5.10 -8.94 -12.18
C HIS A 66 4.50 -9.92 -11.17
N LEU A 67 3.16 -10.01 -11.18
CA LEU A 67 2.37 -10.91 -10.32
C LEU A 67 1.49 -11.83 -11.18
N VAL A 68 1.22 -13.04 -10.68
CA VAL A 68 0.23 -13.96 -11.24
C VAL A 68 -0.85 -14.21 -10.20
N PHE A 69 -2.11 -14.01 -10.59
CA PHE A 69 -3.28 -14.27 -9.76
C PHE A 69 -3.94 -15.58 -10.20
N HIS A 70 -4.13 -16.50 -9.26
CA HIS A 70 -4.82 -17.77 -9.48
C HIS A 70 -6.22 -17.65 -8.91
N ARG A 71 -7.24 -17.78 -9.77
CA ARG A 71 -8.64 -17.69 -9.34
C ARG A 71 -9.03 -18.94 -8.54
N ALA A 72 -9.84 -18.75 -7.50
CA ALA A 72 -10.47 -19.82 -6.75
C ALA A 72 -11.55 -20.55 -7.59
#